data_AF-A0A1W2ED73-F1
#
_entry.id   AF-A0A1W2ED73-F1
#
_cell.length_a   1.000
_cell.length_b   1.000
_cell.length_c   1.000
_cell.angle_alpha   90.00
_cell.angle_beta   90.00
_cell.angle_gamma   90.00
#
_symmetry.space_group_name_H-M   'P 1'
#
loop_
_entity.id
_entity.type
_entity.pdbx_description
1 polymer ?
#
loop_
_entity_poly.entity_id
_entity_poly.type
_entity_poly.pdbx_seq_one_letter_code
_entity_poly.pdbx_strand_id
1 'polypeptide(L)' 'MSDARIPADAGQGLGRLVVAVLEVVAELLERQALRRVAAGSLTDDEVERLGQALIALRAQFAELRVALGVEGTVT' A
#
# COMPACT_ATOMS: atom_id res chain seq x y z
N MET A 1 11.54 -15.39 -33.08
CA MET A 1 11.14 -15.42 -31.66
C MET A 1 12.30 -14.85 -30.83
N SER A 2 12.35 -13.52 -30.69
CA SER A 2 13.36 -12.88 -29.84
C SER A 2 12.87 -12.90 -28.40
N ASP A 3 13.62 -13.60 -27.56
CA ASP A 3 13.52 -13.66 -26.11
C ASP A 3 13.49 -12.23 -25.54
N ALA A 4 12.28 -11.71 -25.26
CA ALA A 4 12.08 -10.41 -24.61
C ALA A 4 12.30 -10.58 -23.10
N ARG A 5 13.54 -10.85 -22.73
CA ARG A 5 13.96 -10.79 -21.34
C ARG A 5 13.81 -9.34 -20.90
N ILE A 6 12.79 -9.05 -20.09
CA ILE A 6 12.62 -7.76 -19.43
C ILE A 6 13.99 -7.40 -18.83
N PRO A 7 14.60 -6.25 -19.21
CA PRO A 7 15.84 -5.82 -18.60
C PRO A 7 15.67 -5.83 -17.09
N ALA A 8 16.66 -6.34 -16.34
CA ALA A 8 16.54 -6.46 -14.87
C ALA A 8 16.12 -5.13 -14.20
N ASP A 9 16.56 -4.00 -14.76
CA ASP A 9 16.16 -2.64 -14.35
C ASP A 9 14.67 -2.33 -14.55
N ALA A 10 14.04 -2.86 -15.60
CA ALA A 10 12.62 -2.61 -15.86
C ALA A 10 11.72 -3.33 -14.84
N GLY A 11 12.12 -4.52 -14.38
CA GLY A 11 11.44 -5.22 -13.30
C GLY A 11 11.52 -4.47 -11.98
N GLN A 12 12.71 -3.94 -11.64
CA GLN A 12 12.92 -3.17 -10.42
C GLN A 12 12.19 -1.81 -10.46
N GLY A 13 12.19 -1.13 -11.61
CA GLY A 13 11.44 0.11 -11.82
C GLY A 13 9.93 -0.07 -11.69
N LEU A 14 9.37 -1.15 -12.25
CA LEU A 14 7.96 -1.49 -12.10
C LEU A 14 7.62 -1.83 -10.64
N GLY A 15 8.48 -2.58 -9.95
CA GLY A 15 8.31 -2.87 -8.51
C GLY A 15 8.22 -1.59 -7.68
N ARG A 16 9.10 -0.62 -7.94
CA ARG A 16 9.06 0.71 -7.30
C ARG A 16 7.76 1.45 -7.57
N LEU A 17 7.27 1.44 -8.81
CA LEU A 17 6.02 2.09 -9.18
C LEU A 17 4.82 1.46 -8.46
N VAL A 18 4.76 0.13 -8.40
CA VAL A 18 3.69 -0.59 -7.71
C VAL A 18 3.68 -0.25 -6.22
N VAL A 19 4.85 -0.24 -5.56
CA VAL A 19 4.97 0.17 -4.15
C VAL A 19 4.47 1.61 -3.95
N ALA A 20 4.89 2.55 -4.82
CA ALA A 20 4.47 3.95 -4.74
C ALA A 20 2.95 4.12 -4.89
N VAL A 21 2.34 3.40 -5.85
CA VAL A 21 0.87 3.43 -6.03
C VAL A 21 0.16 2.86 -4.80
N LEU A 22 0.66 1.77 -4.24
CA LEU A 22 0.10 1.17 -3.03
C LEU A 22 0.18 2.12 -1.84
N GLU A 23 1.31 2.82 -1.64
CA GLU A 23 1.46 3.86 -0.61
C GLU A 23 0.37 4.93 -0.71
N VAL A 24 0.17 5.48 -1.91
CA VAL A 24 -0.86 6.50 -2.18
C VAL A 24 -2.26 5.96 -1.85
N VAL A 25 -2.55 4.71 -2.20
CA VAL A 25 -3.85 4.08 -1.89
C VAL A 25 -4.03 3.92 -0.38
N ALA A 26 -3.02 3.47 0.38
CA ALA A 26 -3.14 3.37 1.84
C ALA A 26 -3.35 4.73 2.49
N GLU A 27 -2.60 5.76 2.08
CA GLU A 27 -2.81 7.12 2.60
C GLU A 27 -4.24 7.62 2.33
N LEU A 28 -4.77 7.34 1.14
CA LEU A 28 -6.14 7.71 0.79
C LEU A 28 -7.14 6.98 1.70
N LEU A 29 -6.95 5.68 1.93
CA LEU A 29 -7.81 4.87 2.79
C LEU A 29 -7.79 5.37 4.23
N GLU A 30 -6.62 5.73 4.75
CA GLU A 30 -6.48 6.34 6.08
C GLU A 30 -7.22 7.67 6.17
N ARG A 31 -7.04 8.54 5.19
CA ARG A 31 -7.77 9.82 5.12
C ARG A 31 -9.28 9.61 5.04
N GLN A 32 -9.74 8.61 4.30
CA GLN A 32 -11.16 8.25 4.21
C GLN A 32 -11.68 7.68 5.53
N ALA A 33 -10.90 6.82 6.19
CA ALA A 33 -11.23 6.26 7.49
C ALA A 33 -11.45 7.38 8.51
N LEU A 34 -10.50 8.31 8.62
CA LEU A 34 -10.62 9.48 9.51
C LEU A 34 -11.86 10.32 9.20
N ARG A 35 -12.18 10.55 7.92
CA ARG A 35 -13.41 11.28 7.55
C ARG A 35 -14.69 10.54 7.96
N ARG A 36 -14.75 9.23 7.80
CA ARG A 36 -15.92 8.42 8.19
C ARG A 36 -16.13 8.41 9.70
N VAL A 37 -15.03 8.28 10.46
CA VAL A 37 -15.05 8.38 11.92
C VAL A 37 -15.53 9.77 12.35
N ALA A 38 -14.95 10.84 11.79
CA ALA A 38 -15.33 12.21 12.12
C ALA A 38 -16.78 12.57 11.73
N ALA A 39 -17.30 11.97 10.66
CA ALA A 39 -18.70 12.12 10.25
C ALA A 39 -19.69 11.32 11.11
N GLY A 40 -19.20 10.51 12.07
CA GLY A 40 -20.04 9.63 12.88
C GLY A 40 -20.76 8.55 12.06
N SER A 41 -20.23 8.22 10.89
CA SER A 41 -20.86 7.27 9.96
C SER A 41 -20.52 5.79 10.27
N LEU A 42 -19.80 5.54 11.36
CA LEU A 42 -19.32 4.23 11.78
C LEU A 42 -19.61 4.05 13.27
N THR A 43 -20.00 2.84 13.67
CA THR A 43 -20.07 2.44 15.08
C THR A 43 -18.68 2.19 15.66
N ASP A 44 -18.53 2.18 16.98
CA ASP A 44 -17.23 1.91 17.65
C ASP A 44 -16.62 0.57 17.20
N ASP A 45 -17.43 -0.48 17.06
CA ASP A 45 -16.98 -1.77 16.54
C ASP A 45 -16.51 -1.69 15.08
N GLU A 46 -17.14 -0.84 14.26
CA GLU A 46 -16.72 -0.61 12.88
C GLU A 46 -15.40 0.17 12.81
N VAL A 47 -15.19 1.12 13.72
CA VAL A 47 -13.93 1.86 13.84
C VAL A 47 -12.79 0.92 14.23
N GLU A 48 -12.99 0.05 15.21
CA GLU A 48 -11.97 -0.92 15.64
C GLU A 48 -11.60 -1.88 14.49
N ARG A 49 -12.61 -2.47 13.81
CA ARG A 49 -12.36 -3.36 12.66
C ARG A 49 -11.63 -2.64 11.53
N LEU A 50 -11.98 -1.38 11.26
CA LEU A 50 -11.32 -0.56 10.26
C LEU A 50 -9.85 -0.30 10.63
N GLY A 51 -9.57 0.00 11.90
CA GLY A 51 -8.22 0.15 12.42
C GLY A 51 -7.38 -1.10 12.22
N GLN A 52 -7.91 -2.27 12.58
CA GLN A 52 -7.23 -3.55 12.41
C GLN A 52 -6.95 -3.88 10.93
N ALA A 53 -7.90 -3.60 10.05
CA ALA A 53 -7.71 -3.78 8.61
C ALA A 53 -6.59 -2.90 8.05
N LEU A 54 -6.49 -1.64 8.49
CA LEU A 54 -5.42 -0.73 8.07
C LEU A 54 -4.04 -1.16 8.58
N ILE A 55 -3.96 -1.68 9.81
CA ILE A 55 -2.71 -2.23 10.36
C ILE A 55 -2.26 -3.45 9.54
N ALA A 56 -3.17 -4.37 9.24
CA ALA A 56 -2.87 -5.55 8.43
C ALA A 56 -2.41 -5.16 7.01
N LEU A 57 -3.07 -4.17 6.39
CA LEU A 57 -2.68 -3.65 5.09
C LEU A 57 -1.24 -3.09 5.10
N ARG A 58 -0.87 -2.34 6.13
CA ARG A 58 0.50 -1.81 6.27
C ARG A 58 1.55 -2.91 6.42
N ALA A 59 1.23 -3.98 7.17
CA ALA A 59 2.13 -5.12 7.30
C ALA A 59 2.36 -5.81 5.94
N GLN A 60 1.29 -6.03 5.16
CA GLN A 60 1.40 -6.60 3.81
C GLN A 60 2.24 -5.73 2.87
N PHE A 61 2.15 -4.40 2.99
CA PHE A 61 2.98 -3.49 2.20
C PHE A 61 4.46 -3.60 2.55
N ALA A 62 4.78 -3.77 3.84
CA ALA A 62 6.17 -4.00 4.27
C ALA A 62 6.73 -5.29 3.65
N GLU A 63 5.96 -6.38 3.66
CA GLU A 63 6.33 -7.64 3.01
C GLU A 63 6.53 -7.48 1.50
N LEU A 64 5.63 -6.75 0.83
CA LEU A 64 5.72 -6.49 -0.61
C LEU A 64 6.97 -5.69 -1.00
N ARG A 65 7.37 -4.69 -0.19
CA ARG A 65 8.62 -3.94 -0.42
C ARG A 65 9.84 -4.83 -0.38
N VAL A 66 9.90 -5.73 0.61
CA VAL A 66 10.99 -6.70 0.75
C VAL A 66 11.01 -7.64 -0.46
N ALA A 67 9.85 -8.18 -0.85
CA ALA A 67 9.73 -9.08 -1.99
C ALA A 67 10.14 -8.42 -3.32
N LEU A 68 9.90 -7.12 -3.48
CA LEU A 68 10.24 -6.35 -4.68
C LEU A 68 11.64 -5.71 -4.62
N GLY A 69 12.40 -5.90 -3.53
CA GLY A 69 13.72 -5.31 -3.36
C GLY A 69 13.73 -3.77 -3.36
N VAL A 70 12.64 -3.16 -2.88
CA VAL A 70 12.46 -1.70 -2.85
C VAL A 70 12.86 -1.18 -1.47
N GLU A 71 14.08 -0.63 -1.36
CA GLU A 71 14.57 0.02 -0.14
C GLU A 71 14.30 1.55 -0.20
N GLY A 72 13.70 2.09 0.87
CA GLY A 72 13.41 3.52 1.05
C GLY A 72 11.93 3.90 0.95
N THR A 73 11.56 4.99 1.63
CA THR A 73 10.24 5.64 1.53
C THR A 73 10.23 6.54 0.30
N VAL A 74 9.21 6.44 -0.55
CA VAL A 74 8.98 7.46 -1.58
C VAL A 74 8.52 8.71 -0.82
N THR A 75 9.40 9.70 -0.70
CA THR A 75 9.15 10.93 0.08
C THR A 75 8.29 11.90 -0.72
#